data_AF-A0A924KLJ1-F1
#
_entry.id   AF-A0A924KLJ1-F1
#
_cell.length_a   1.000
_cell.length_b   1.000
_cell.length_c   1.000
_cell.angle_alpha   90.00
_cell.angle_beta   90.00
_cell.angle_gamma   90.00
#
_symmetry.space_group_name_H-M   'P 1'
#
loop_
_entity.id
_entity.type
_entity.pdbx_description
1 polymer ?
#
loop_
_entity_poly.entity_id
_entity_poly.type
_entity_poly.pdbx_seq_one_letter_code
_entity_poly.pdbx_strand_id
1 'polypeptide(L)'
;MQNIIAQLAQEIKIRPAQVEAAVQLLDGGATVPFIARYRKEVTDGLDDIQLRELEARLDYLRELRDRKEAVIRAIEEQGKLTPALTVSIHNAATKQEVEDIYLPFKLKRRTKGQLAKEAGLDPLADALFAHPTLNPQQPAEAYVVPMRPVVEG
;
A
#
# COMPACT_ATOMS: atom_id res chain seq x y z
N MET A 1 -5.10 -14.04 -10.05
CA MET A 1 -6.55 -13.92 -10.32
C MET A 1 -7.31 -15.20 -9.99
N GLN A 2 -6.82 -16.38 -10.40
CA GLN A 2 -7.45 -17.68 -10.06
C GLN A 2 -7.67 -17.89 -8.55
N ASN A 3 -6.75 -17.47 -7.68
CA ASN A 3 -6.92 -17.60 -6.23
C ASN A 3 -8.09 -16.72 -5.69
N ILE A 4 -8.24 -15.51 -6.22
CA ILE A 4 -9.33 -14.59 -5.84
C ILE A 4 -10.69 -15.17 -6.24
N ILE A 5 -10.80 -15.71 -7.46
CA ILE A 5 -12.05 -16.33 -7.95
C ILE A 5 -12.47 -17.50 -7.06
N ALA A 6 -11.53 -18.40 -6.76
CA ALA A 6 -11.81 -19.56 -5.92
C ALA A 6 -12.22 -19.14 -4.49
N GLN A 7 -11.55 -18.14 -3.92
CA GLN A 7 -11.88 -17.61 -2.61
C GLN A 7 -13.28 -16.97 -2.58
N LEU A 8 -13.61 -16.10 -3.56
CA LEU A 8 -14.94 -15.49 -3.68
C LEU A 8 -16.05 -16.53 -3.84
N ALA A 9 -15.81 -17.56 -4.66
CA ALA A 9 -16.75 -18.66 -4.86
C ALA A 9 -17.07 -19.38 -3.55
N GLN A 10 -16.05 -19.62 -2.71
CA GLN A 10 -16.22 -20.26 -1.41
C GLN A 10 -16.92 -19.34 -0.40
N GLU A 11 -16.51 -18.08 -0.30
CA GLU A 11 -17.05 -17.12 0.67
C GLU A 11 -18.54 -16.83 0.41
N ILE A 12 -18.92 -16.62 -0.86
CA ILE A 12 -20.28 -16.24 -1.28
C ILE A 12 -21.14 -17.48 -1.58
N LYS A 13 -20.54 -18.68 -1.59
CA LYS A 13 -21.19 -19.97 -1.88
C LYS A 13 -21.82 -20.01 -3.28
N ILE A 14 -21.06 -19.55 -4.28
CA ILE A 14 -21.45 -19.56 -5.70
C ILE A 14 -20.38 -20.27 -6.52
N ARG A 15 -20.66 -20.59 -7.78
CA ARG A 15 -19.69 -21.32 -8.61
C ARG A 15 -18.60 -20.38 -9.14
N PRO A 16 -17.35 -20.84 -9.31
CA PRO A 16 -16.27 -20.05 -9.90
C PRO A 16 -16.64 -19.39 -11.23
N ALA A 17 -17.38 -20.08 -12.10
CA ALA A 17 -17.85 -19.52 -13.38
C ALA A 17 -18.78 -18.31 -13.20
N GLN A 18 -19.61 -18.29 -12.14
CA GLN A 18 -20.48 -17.14 -11.84
C GLN A 18 -19.67 -15.95 -11.34
N VAL A 19 -18.63 -16.21 -10.54
CA VAL A 19 -17.67 -15.18 -10.12
C VAL A 19 -16.95 -14.60 -11.33
N GLU A 20 -16.40 -15.44 -12.21
CA GLU A 20 -15.72 -15.00 -13.42
C GLU A 20 -16.60 -14.13 -14.31
N ALA A 21 -17.84 -14.56 -14.55
CA ALA A 21 -18.81 -13.79 -15.32
C ALA A 21 -19.14 -12.43 -14.68
N ALA A 22 -19.40 -12.40 -13.37
CA ALA A 22 -19.68 -11.17 -12.64
C ALA A 22 -18.48 -10.21 -12.64
N VAL A 23 -17.27 -10.73 -12.38
CA VAL A 23 -16.02 -9.96 -12.40
C VAL A 23 -15.78 -9.35 -13.78
N GLN A 24 -15.96 -10.11 -14.86
CA GLN A 24 -15.81 -9.58 -16.22
C GLN A 24 -16.77 -8.42 -16.51
N LEU A 25 -18.02 -8.51 -16.03
CA LEU A 25 -19.00 -7.44 -16.19
C LEU A 25 -18.63 -6.20 -15.38
N LEU A 26 -18.24 -6.37 -14.11
CA LEU A 26 -17.80 -5.28 -13.23
C LEU A 26 -16.56 -4.58 -13.79
N ASP A 27 -15.56 -5.34 -14.24
CA ASP A 27 -14.35 -4.82 -14.88
C ASP A 27 -14.65 -4.09 -16.19
N GLY A 28 -15.71 -4.52 -16.89
CA GLY A 28 -16.27 -3.83 -18.07
C GLY A 28 -17.08 -2.57 -17.74
N GLY A 29 -17.15 -2.17 -16.46
CA GLY A 29 -17.85 -0.96 -16.01
C GLY A 29 -19.35 -1.14 -15.79
N ALA A 30 -19.88 -2.36 -15.84
CA ALA A 30 -21.27 -2.61 -15.49
C ALA A 30 -21.48 -2.44 -13.98
N THR A 31 -22.58 -1.81 -13.57
CA THR A 31 -22.92 -1.64 -12.15
C THR A 31 -23.70 -2.84 -11.62
N VAL A 32 -23.65 -3.10 -10.32
CA VAL A 32 -24.41 -4.20 -9.69
C VAL A 32 -25.91 -4.16 -10.04
N PRO A 33 -26.64 -3.02 -9.95
CA PRO A 33 -28.05 -2.98 -10.33
C PRO A 33 -28.29 -3.31 -11.81
N PHE A 34 -27.35 -2.93 -12.69
CA PHE A 34 -27.42 -3.28 -14.10
C PHE A 34 -27.23 -4.78 -14.32
N ILE A 35 -26.26 -5.39 -13.66
CA ILE A 35 -25.97 -6.83 -13.78
C ILE A 35 -27.18 -7.64 -13.27
N ALA A 36 -27.66 -7.33 -12.07
CA ALA A 36 -28.78 -8.02 -11.43
C ALA A 36 -30.06 -7.99 -12.29
N ARG A 37 -30.28 -6.90 -13.04
CA ARG A 37 -31.50 -6.70 -13.85
C ARG A 37 -31.36 -7.15 -15.30
N TYR A 38 -30.21 -6.95 -15.93
CA TYR A 38 -30.04 -7.07 -17.40
C TYR A 38 -28.97 -8.08 -17.83
N ARG A 39 -28.26 -8.71 -16.89
CA ARG A 39 -27.21 -9.73 -17.17
C ARG A 39 -27.36 -10.99 -16.33
N LYS A 40 -28.57 -11.25 -15.82
CA LYS A 40 -28.88 -12.41 -14.98
C LYS A 40 -28.52 -13.75 -15.63
N GLU A 41 -28.75 -13.89 -16.93
CA GLU A 41 -28.40 -15.12 -17.67
C GLU A 41 -26.88 -15.33 -17.77
N VAL A 42 -26.10 -14.26 -17.79
CA VAL A 42 -24.63 -14.32 -17.91
C VAL A 42 -24.01 -14.77 -16.59
N THR A 43 -24.58 -14.34 -15.47
CA THR A 43 -24.13 -14.72 -14.12
C THR A 43 -24.81 -15.97 -13.56
N ASP A 44 -25.63 -16.65 -14.38
CA ASP A 44 -26.50 -17.76 -13.98
C ASP A 44 -27.30 -17.47 -12.70
N GLY A 45 -27.96 -16.32 -12.67
CA GLY A 45 -28.97 -16.02 -11.67
C GLY A 45 -28.52 -15.26 -10.42
N LEU A 46 -27.27 -14.77 -10.33
CA LEU A 46 -26.81 -14.01 -9.15
C LEU A 46 -27.75 -12.82 -8.85
N ASP A 47 -28.13 -12.70 -7.58
CA ASP A 47 -28.99 -11.61 -7.11
C ASP A 47 -28.20 -10.36 -6.66
N ASP A 48 -28.92 -9.27 -6.36
CA ASP A 48 -28.31 -7.99 -5.96
C ASP A 48 -27.47 -8.11 -4.68
N ILE A 49 -27.87 -8.98 -3.74
CA ILE A 49 -27.15 -9.17 -2.47
C ILE A 49 -25.81 -9.86 -2.76
N GLN A 50 -25.84 -10.96 -3.50
CA GLN A 50 -24.64 -11.71 -3.89
C GLN A 50 -23.68 -10.86 -4.72
N LEU A 51 -24.20 -10.04 -5.64
CA LEU A 51 -23.38 -9.17 -6.49
C LEU A 51 -22.72 -8.03 -5.69
N ARG A 52 -23.41 -7.44 -4.71
CA ARG A 52 -22.80 -6.42 -3.82
C ARG A 52 -21.72 -7.02 -2.93
N GLU A 53 -21.98 -8.21 -2.38
CA GLU A 53 -20.98 -8.92 -1.60
C GLU A 53 -19.75 -9.26 -2.45
N LEU A 54 -19.97 -9.72 -3.68
CA LEU A 54 -18.91 -10.00 -4.64
C LEU A 54 -18.09 -8.76 -4.97
N GLU A 55 -18.74 -7.64 -5.32
CA GLU A 55 -18.07 -6.38 -5.66
C GLU A 55 -17.18 -5.89 -4.51
N ALA A 56 -17.75 -5.75 -3.30
CA ALA A 56 -17.00 -5.28 -2.13
C ALA A 56 -15.84 -6.22 -1.78
N ARG A 57 -16.04 -7.53 -1.91
CA ARG A 57 -15.02 -8.52 -1.56
C ARG A 57 -13.92 -8.61 -2.61
N LEU A 58 -14.29 -8.52 -3.89
CA LEU A 58 -13.36 -8.45 -5.02
C LEU A 58 -12.40 -7.27 -4.84
N ASP A 59 -12.93 -6.09 -4.52
CA ASP A 59 -12.15 -4.87 -4.31
C ASP A 59 -11.17 -5.06 -3.16
N TYR A 60 -11.63 -5.56 -2.00
CA TYR A 60 -10.74 -5.85 -0.87
C TYR A 60 -9.60 -6.81 -1.24
N LEU A 61 -9.91 -7.91 -1.95
CA LEU A 61 -8.94 -8.93 -2.31
C LEU A 61 -7.92 -8.42 -3.33
N ARG A 62 -8.34 -7.54 -4.26
CA ARG A 62 -7.44 -6.84 -5.18
C ARG A 62 -6.51 -5.90 -4.43
N GLU A 63 -7.04 -5.07 -3.54
CA GLU A 63 -6.23 -4.17 -2.70
C GLU A 63 -5.25 -4.95 -1.82
N LEU A 64 -5.66 -6.09 -1.26
CA LEU A 64 -4.76 -6.97 -0.49
C LEU A 64 -3.63 -7.52 -1.37
N ARG A 65 -3.94 -8.03 -2.57
CA ARG A 65 -2.93 -8.51 -3.51
C ARG A 65 -1.96 -7.39 -3.88
N ASP A 66 -2.46 -6.23 -4.27
CA ASP A 66 -1.63 -5.11 -4.70
C ASP A 66 -0.74 -4.63 -3.55
N ARG A 67 -1.25 -4.66 -2.32
CA ARG A 67 -0.46 -4.35 -1.13
C ARG A 67 0.64 -5.38 -0.87
N LYS A 68 0.37 -6.68 -1.01
CA LYS A 68 1.38 -7.74 -0.92
C LYS A 68 2.51 -7.51 -1.92
N GLU A 69 2.17 -7.24 -3.18
CA GLU A 69 3.16 -6.97 -4.23
C GLU A 69 3.99 -5.71 -3.93
N ALA A 70 3.36 -4.64 -3.45
CA ALA A 70 4.07 -3.43 -3.05
C ALA A 70 5.04 -3.67 -1.88
N VAL A 71 4.64 -4.46 -0.88
CA VAL A 71 5.51 -4.84 0.25
C VAL A 71 6.67 -5.71 -0.21
N ILE A 72 6.43 -6.71 -1.06
CA ILE A 72 7.50 -7.56 -1.63
C ILE A 72 8.54 -6.69 -2.33
N ARG A 73 8.11 -5.80 -3.24
CA ARG A 73 9.02 -4.87 -3.94
C ARG A 73 9.80 -3.98 -2.97
N ALA A 74 9.14 -3.38 -1.98
CA ALA A 74 9.80 -2.49 -1.02
C ALA A 74 10.86 -3.21 -0.15
N ILE A 75 10.66 -4.50 0.15
CA ILE A 75 11.63 -5.32 0.88
C ILE A 75 12.77 -5.78 -0.04
N GLU A 76 12.45 -6.10 -1.30
CA GLU A 76 13.41 -6.47 -2.34
C GLU A 76 14.36 -5.32 -2.67
N GLU A 77 13.85 -4.09 -2.80
CA GLU A 77 14.64 -2.88 -3.02
C GLU A 77 15.66 -2.61 -1.89
N GLN A 78 15.37 -3.09 -0.68
CA GLN A 78 16.31 -3.05 0.45
C GLN A 78 17.32 -4.21 0.45
N GLY A 79 17.23 -5.15 -0.48
CA GLY A 79 18.04 -6.38 -0.52
C GLY A 79 17.75 -7.35 0.63
N LYS A 80 16.57 -7.23 1.27
CA LYS A 80 16.21 -8.00 2.48
C LYS A 80 15.19 -9.10 2.22
N LEU A 81 14.71 -9.25 0.98
CA LEU A 81 13.67 -10.22 0.66
C LEU A 81 14.25 -11.64 0.71
N THR A 82 13.62 -12.51 1.51
CA THR A 82 13.97 -13.93 1.59
C THR A 82 12.86 -14.80 1.00
N PRO A 83 13.16 -16.04 0.59
CA PRO A 83 12.12 -16.98 0.15
C PRO A 83 11.05 -17.20 1.23
N ALA A 84 11.45 -17.28 2.51
CA ALA A 84 10.52 -17.41 3.63
C ALA A 84 9.58 -16.20 3.77
N LEU A 85 10.13 -14.97 3.67
CA LEU A 85 9.32 -13.74 3.69
C LEU A 85 8.34 -13.67 2.52
N THR A 86 8.78 -14.05 1.33
CA THR A 86 7.93 -14.09 0.12
C THR A 86 6.73 -15.01 0.35
N VAL A 87 6.97 -16.21 0.88
CA VAL A 87 5.91 -17.17 1.24
C VAL A 87 5.00 -16.60 2.32
N SER A 88 5.54 -16.01 3.39
CA SER A 88 4.74 -15.40 4.47
C SER A 88 3.83 -14.28 3.95
N ILE A 89 4.34 -13.40 3.08
CA ILE A 89 3.55 -12.29 2.51
C ILE A 89 2.46 -12.83 1.56
N HIS A 90 2.77 -13.82 0.73
CA HIS A 90 1.76 -14.44 -0.13
C HIS A 90 0.64 -15.10 0.67
N ASN A 91 0.98 -15.74 1.80
CA ASN A 91 0.03 -16.45 2.65
C ASN A 91 -0.74 -15.55 3.63
N ALA A 92 -0.36 -14.27 3.80
CA ALA A 92 -1.07 -13.36 4.68
C ALA A 92 -2.55 -13.22 4.25
N ALA A 93 -3.48 -13.52 5.14
CA ALA A 93 -4.91 -13.55 4.86
C ALA A 93 -5.55 -12.16 4.90
N THR A 94 -4.93 -11.21 5.62
CA THR A 94 -5.48 -9.88 5.86
C THR A 94 -4.47 -8.78 5.53
N LYS A 95 -4.98 -7.56 5.27
CA LYS A 95 -4.10 -6.38 5.08
C LYS A 95 -3.26 -6.09 6.33
N GLN A 96 -3.81 -6.35 7.52
CA GLN A 96 -3.10 -6.14 8.78
C GLN A 96 -1.88 -7.08 8.89
N GLU A 97 -2.05 -8.37 8.57
CA GLU A 97 -0.93 -9.32 8.57
C GLU A 97 0.18 -8.90 7.60
N VAL A 98 -0.19 -8.37 6.43
CA VAL A 98 0.79 -7.81 5.48
C VAL A 98 1.55 -6.63 6.10
N GLU A 99 0.88 -5.73 6.82
CA GLU A 99 1.53 -4.62 7.52
C GLU A 99 2.43 -5.09 8.66
N ASP A 100 2.01 -6.09 9.43
CA ASP A 100 2.78 -6.63 10.55
C ASP A 100 4.08 -7.27 10.06
N ILE A 101 4.02 -8.00 8.93
CA ILE A 101 5.21 -8.55 8.26
C ILE A 101 6.10 -7.41 7.73
N TYR A 102 5.50 -6.35 7.18
CA TYR A 102 6.25 -5.23 6.61
C TYR A 102 6.88 -4.31 7.66
N LEU A 103 6.35 -4.27 8.89
CA LEU A 103 6.72 -3.32 9.93
C LEU A 103 8.24 -3.19 10.18
N PRO A 104 9.04 -4.27 10.24
CA PRO A 104 10.50 -4.18 10.45
C PRO A 104 11.26 -3.56 9.27
N PHE A 105 10.67 -3.55 8.09
CA PHE A 105 11.27 -3.06 6.84
C PHE A 105 10.82 -1.65 6.49
N LYS A 106 9.80 -1.12 7.18
CA LYS A 106 9.30 0.22 6.92
C LYS A 106 10.39 1.25 7.22
N LEU A 107 10.91 1.87 6.17
CA LEU A 107 11.88 2.95 6.28
C LEU A 107 11.31 4.06 7.17
N LYS A 108 12.03 4.38 8.25
CA LYS A 108 11.75 5.58 9.02
C LYS A 108 12.17 6.75 8.16
N ARG A 109 11.20 7.51 7.64
CA ARG A 109 11.48 8.76 6.92
C ARG A 109 12.37 9.63 7.79
N ARG A 110 13.62 9.82 7.37
CA ARG A 110 14.47 10.86 7.93
C ARG A 110 13.89 12.20 7.50
N THR A 111 13.33 12.95 8.44
CA THR A 111 12.81 14.28 8.12
C THR A 111 13.96 15.23 7.83
N LYS A 112 13.72 16.30 7.06
CA LYS A 112 14.71 17.37 6.86
C LYS A 112 15.22 17.92 8.20
N GLY A 113 14.35 17.97 9.21
CA GLY A 113 14.72 18.31 10.59
C GLY A 113 15.70 17.31 11.20
N GLN A 114 15.42 16.00 11.14
CA GLN A 114 16.35 14.98 11.65
C GLN A 114 17.71 15.03 10.94
N LEU A 115 17.72 15.22 9.62
CA LEU A 115 18.96 15.40 8.86
C LEU A 115 19.71 16.66 9.29
N ALA A 116 19.00 17.76 9.56
CA ALA A 116 19.57 18.99 10.07
C ALA A 116 20.19 18.81 11.47
N LYS A 117 19.52 18.07 12.36
CA LYS A 117 20.05 17.73 13.69
C LYS A 117 21.31 16.87 13.61
N GLU A 118 21.27 15.81 12.80
CA GLU A 118 22.43 14.94 12.53
C GLU A 118 23.61 15.72 11.90
N ALA A 119 23.31 16.77 11.12
CA ALA A 119 24.30 17.69 10.57
C ALA A 119 24.81 18.74 11.57
N GLY A 120 24.33 18.74 12.82
CA GLY A 120 24.77 19.66 13.87
C GLY A 120 24.15 21.06 13.78
N LEU A 121 23.00 21.23 13.11
CA LEU A 121 22.32 22.54 12.97
C LEU A 121 21.47 22.93 14.20
N ASP A 122 21.37 22.06 15.22
CA ASP A 122 20.61 22.35 16.46
C ASP A 122 21.05 23.67 17.14
N PRO A 123 22.35 23.94 17.36
CA PRO A 123 22.77 25.18 18.02
C PRO A 123 22.48 26.44 17.20
N LEU A 124 22.47 26.35 15.86
CA LEU A 124 22.08 27.46 14.99
C LEU A 124 20.59 27.76 15.13
N ALA A 125 19.75 26.73 15.13
CA ALA A 125 18.32 26.87 15.31
C ALA A 125 17.99 27.50 16.68
N ASP A 126 18.63 27.03 17.75
CA ASP A 126 18.46 27.57 19.10
C ASP A 126 18.90 29.04 19.20
N ALA A 127 20.03 29.40 18.59
CA ALA A 127 20.53 30.77 18.60
C ALA A 127 19.60 31.76 17.87
N LEU A 128 19.10 31.39 16.68
CA LEU A 128 18.17 32.22 15.92
C LEU A 128 16.80 32.33 16.60
N PHE A 129 16.36 31.28 17.28
CA PHE A 129 15.13 31.29 18.07
C PHE A 129 15.26 32.19 19.30
N ALA A 130 16.37 32.09 20.04
CA ALA A 130 16.62 32.89 21.24
C ALA A 130 16.88 34.37 20.95
N HIS A 131 17.40 34.69 19.76
CA HIS A 131 17.78 36.06 19.39
C HIS A 131 17.24 36.44 17.99
N PRO A 132 15.96 36.85 17.89
CA PRO A 132 15.32 37.15 16.60
C PRO A 132 15.90 38.34 15.84
N THR A 133 16.74 39.16 16.48
CA THR A 133 17.41 40.31 15.87
C THR A 133 18.72 39.94 15.16
N LEU A 134 19.20 38.69 15.29
CA LEU A 134 20.35 38.20 14.55
C LEU A 134 20.07 38.22 13.06
N ASN A 135 21.06 38.63 12.26
CA ASN A 135 21.04 38.35 10.82
C ASN A 135 21.29 36.83 10.63
N PRO A 136 20.32 36.05 10.13
CA PRO A 136 20.44 34.59 10.07
C PRO A 136 21.60 34.08 9.24
N GLN A 137 22.06 34.86 8.26
CA GLN A 137 23.13 34.46 7.34
C GLN A 137 24.49 34.38 8.06
N GLN A 138 24.77 35.30 8.98
CA GLN A 138 26.07 35.39 9.66
C GLN A 138 26.41 34.16 10.52
N PRO A 139 25.57 33.71 11.48
CA PRO A 139 25.87 32.52 12.26
C PRO A 139 25.77 31.23 11.41
N ALA A 140 25.02 31.24 10.30
CA ALA A 140 24.87 30.07 9.44
C ALA A 140 26.14 29.74 8.65
N GLU A 141 27.03 30.70 8.39
CA GLU A 141 28.30 30.49 7.68
C GLU A 141 29.14 29.36 8.32
N ALA A 142 29.14 29.26 9.65
CA ALA A 142 29.88 28.25 10.39
C ALA A 142 29.37 26.81 10.18
N TYR A 143 28.17 26.64 9.61
CA TYR A 143 27.51 25.34 9.42
C TYR A 143 27.46 24.90 7.94
N VAL A 144 28.02 25.69 7.03
CA VAL A 144 28.03 25.37 5.60
C VAL A 144 29.02 24.23 5.34
N VAL A 145 28.50 23.12 4.79
CA VAL A 145 29.31 21.97 4.35
C VAL A 145 29.27 21.84 2.83
N PRO A 146 30.32 21.29 2.19
CA PRO A 146 30.29 20.98 0.76
C PRO A 146 29.12 20.05 0.43
N MET A 147 28.43 20.31 -0.69
CA MET A 147 27.31 19.49 -1.15
C MET A 147 27.78 18.04 -1.34
N ARG A 148 27.20 17.12 -0.57
CA ARG A 148 27.33 15.68 -0.80
C ARG A 148 26.10 15.17 -1.54
N PRO A 149 26.25 14.22 -2.49
CA PRO A 149 25.10 13.61 -3.14
C PRO A 149 24.22 12.93 -2.09
N VAL A 150 22.91 13.22 -2.12
CA VAL A 150 21.94 12.62 -1.22
C VAL A 150 21.80 11.16 -1.64
N VAL A 151 22.20 10.23 -0.77
CA VAL A 151 21.87 8.82 -0.93
C VAL A 151 20.44 8.67 -0.40
N GLU A 152 19.48 8.55 -1.30
CA GLU A 152 18.10 8.24 -0.92
C GLU A 152 18.08 6.84 -0.29
N GLY A 153 17.53 6.75 0.92
CA GLY A 153 17.41 5.53 1.70
C GLY A 153 16.00 5.01 1.74
#